data_AF-A0A1E1VY82-F1
#
_entry.id   AF-A0A1E1VY82-F1
#
_cell.length_a   1.000
_cell.length_b   1.000
_cell.length_c   1.000
_cell.angle_alpha   90.00
_cell.angle_beta   90.00
_cell.angle_gamma   90.00
#
_symmetry.space_group_name_H-M   'P 1'
#
loop_
_entity.id
_entity.type
_entity.pdbx_description
1 polymer ?
#
loop_
_entity_poly.entity_id
_entity_poly.type
_entity_poly.pdbx_seq_one_letter_code
_entity_poly.pdbx_strand_id
1 'polypeptide(L)'
;LSVEWEDIFSWEQKKGLFSHTYSLSVQQSDPTLIQKVLKTLHATERLNAELGLFSHFFIDQLLHNVIRHNCDIFTEDHIGAIIFNIKIDLNDTKKPNYQTIFNNLTAIFEFLHSTLGSQFDNGKKFIEVFAESIRDKFFNKIIEDCIRINLPSCDSSYQNYKNIVVELDSFNKFLIDLKFVDADQSPLNKYVNDTECVLYNKKCDKLLYDVRTLLNESLSSGTVIVGTVKETVNDSILDVSSKETLWDLNKPLFLPRCVITQNVKKVMTMIVE
;
A
#
# COMPACT_ATOMS: atom_id res chain seq x y z
N LEU A 1 -18.32 -14.00 23.70
CA LEU A 1 -17.58 -12.88 24.31
C LEU A 1 -18.04 -12.73 25.75
N SER A 2 -17.33 -11.98 26.60
CA SER A 2 -17.90 -11.56 27.88
C SER A 2 -19.11 -10.66 27.65
N VAL A 3 -20.17 -10.86 28.44
CA VAL A 3 -21.38 -10.02 28.39
C VAL A 3 -21.01 -8.54 28.57
N GLU A 4 -20.04 -8.27 29.45
CA GLU A 4 -19.55 -6.93 29.77
C GLU A 4 -18.87 -6.21 28.58
N TRP A 5 -18.26 -6.96 27.66
CA TRP A 5 -17.65 -6.40 26.45
C TRP A 5 -18.72 -6.12 25.38
N GLU A 6 -19.63 -7.07 25.13
CA GLU A 6 -20.74 -6.88 24.18
C GLU A 6 -21.68 -5.74 24.60
N ASP A 7 -21.87 -5.54 25.91
CA ASP A 7 -22.64 -4.43 26.49
C ASP A 7 -21.97 -3.07 26.33
N ILE A 8 -20.67 -3.01 26.01
CA ILE A 8 -19.94 -1.76 25.79
C ILE A 8 -19.73 -1.52 24.31
N PHE A 9 -19.16 -2.51 23.62
CA PHE A 9 -18.74 -2.42 22.26
C PHE A 9 -19.20 -3.66 21.49
N SER A 10 -20.03 -3.42 20.49
CA SER A 10 -20.50 -4.45 19.58
C SER A 10 -20.30 -4.00 18.14
N TRP A 11 -20.21 -4.98 17.25
CA TRP A 11 -20.16 -4.72 15.82
C TRP A 11 -21.16 -5.61 15.10
N GLU A 12 -21.80 -5.04 14.09
CA GLU A 12 -22.75 -5.75 13.26
C GLU A 12 -22.42 -5.60 11.79
N GLN A 13 -22.77 -6.62 11.01
CA GLN A 13 -22.74 -6.57 9.56
C GLN A 13 -24.16 -6.80 9.04
N LYS A 14 -24.69 -5.81 8.31
CA LYS A 14 -25.96 -5.91 7.59
C LYS A 14 -25.69 -6.00 6.10
N LYS A 15 -26.06 -7.14 5.52
CA LYS A 15 -25.95 -7.39 4.07
C LYS A 15 -27.29 -7.08 3.41
N GLY A 16 -27.35 -5.98 2.66
CA GLY A 16 -28.45 -5.68 1.76
C GLY A 16 -28.23 -6.28 0.38
N LEU A 17 -29.25 -6.20 -0.47
CA LEU A 17 -29.20 -6.65 -1.87
C LEU A 17 -28.07 -5.98 -2.68
N PHE A 18 -27.82 -4.69 -2.42
CA PHE A 18 -26.83 -3.88 -3.15
C PHE A 18 -25.91 -3.07 -2.23
N SER A 19 -25.95 -3.32 -0.92
CA SER A 19 -25.11 -2.60 0.04
C SER A 19 -24.65 -3.50 1.16
N HIS A 20 -23.46 -3.20 1.69
CA HIS A 20 -22.97 -3.79 2.92
C HIS A 20 -22.80 -2.67 3.94
N THR A 21 -23.45 -2.78 5.09
CA THR A 21 -23.26 -1.83 6.19
C THR A 21 -22.55 -2.53 7.33
N TYR A 22 -21.43 -1.96 7.75
CA TYR A 22 -20.77 -2.30 9.00
C TYR A 22 -21.13 -1.24 10.04
N SER A 23 -21.57 -1.68 11.21
CA SER A 23 -21.94 -0.79 12.31
C SER A 23 -21.06 -1.12 13.51
N LEU A 24 -20.33 -0.13 14.03
CA LEU A 24 -19.60 -0.20 15.29
C LEU A 24 -20.41 0.57 16.33
N SER A 25 -20.87 -0.12 17.37
CA SER A 25 -21.80 0.43 18.35
C SER A 25 -21.14 0.49 19.71
N VAL A 26 -21.19 1.66 20.34
CA VAL A 26 -20.81 1.85 21.74
C VAL A 26 -22.08 2.10 22.54
N GLN A 27 -22.54 1.11 23.30
CA GLN A 27 -23.85 1.12 23.96
C GLN A 27 -23.86 1.82 25.34
N GLN A 28 -22.69 2.25 25.82
CA GLN A 28 -22.56 2.98 27.08
C GLN A 28 -22.07 4.39 26.80
N SER A 29 -22.84 5.40 27.19
CA SER A 29 -22.44 6.80 26.99
C SER A 29 -21.55 7.33 28.11
N ASP A 30 -21.46 6.65 29.26
CA ASP A 30 -20.62 7.05 30.38
C ASP A 30 -19.15 6.62 30.16
N PRO A 31 -18.23 7.57 29.89
CA PRO A 31 -16.82 7.25 29.64
C PRO A 31 -16.13 6.61 30.86
N THR A 32 -16.62 6.87 32.08
CA THR A 32 -16.03 6.33 33.31
C THR A 32 -16.35 4.85 33.48
N LEU A 33 -17.55 4.41 33.08
CA LEU A 33 -17.92 3.01 33.07
C LEU A 33 -17.15 2.25 31.99
N ILE A 34 -17.06 2.80 30.78
CA ILE A 34 -16.24 2.24 29.70
C ILE A 34 -14.81 2.03 30.18
N GLN A 35 -14.21 3.07 30.77
CA GLN A 35 -12.85 2.98 31.30
C GLN A 35 -12.70 1.91 32.37
N LYS A 36 -13.63 1.79 33.32
CA LYS A 36 -13.57 0.77 34.38
C LYS A 36 -13.61 -0.64 33.82
N VAL A 37 -14.49 -0.91 32.85
CA VAL A 37 -14.59 -2.23 32.24
C VAL A 37 -13.36 -2.53 31.39
N LEU A 38 -12.90 -1.59 30.56
CA LEU A 38 -11.66 -1.74 29.78
C LEU A 38 -10.46 -2.04 30.67
N LYS A 39 -10.30 -1.32 31.78
CA LYS A 39 -9.25 -1.58 32.78
C LYS A 39 -9.38 -2.97 33.41
N THR A 40 -10.60 -3.37 33.77
CA THR A 40 -10.87 -4.69 34.37
C THR A 40 -10.54 -5.81 33.38
N LEU A 41 -10.96 -5.68 32.12
CA LEU A 41 -10.67 -6.65 31.06
C LEU A 41 -9.17 -6.74 30.77
N HIS A 42 -8.46 -5.62 30.79
CA HIS A 42 -7.01 -5.59 30.63
C HIS A 42 -6.29 -6.24 31.82
N ALA A 43 -6.67 -5.88 33.07
CA ALA A 43 -6.08 -6.43 34.29
C ALA A 43 -6.35 -7.93 34.48
N THR A 44 -7.45 -8.45 33.92
CA THR A 44 -7.79 -9.88 33.94
C THR A 44 -7.25 -10.66 32.73
N GLU A 45 -6.44 -10.03 31.86
CA GLU A 45 -5.87 -10.60 30.63
C GLU A 45 -6.91 -11.12 29.62
N ARG A 46 -8.19 -10.75 29.79
CA ARG A 46 -9.30 -11.18 28.92
C ARG A 46 -9.48 -10.30 27.70
N LEU A 47 -8.98 -9.07 27.75
CA LEU A 47 -9.12 -8.09 26.66
C LEU A 47 -8.59 -8.63 25.32
N ASN A 48 -7.44 -9.30 25.32
CA ASN A 48 -6.85 -9.87 24.09
C ASN A 48 -7.72 -10.96 23.47
N ALA A 49 -8.43 -11.74 24.29
CA ALA A 49 -9.33 -12.78 23.80
C ALA A 49 -10.56 -12.16 23.10
N GLU A 50 -11.14 -11.11 23.70
CA GLU A 50 -12.27 -10.38 23.11
C GLU A 50 -11.85 -9.61 21.85
N LEU A 51 -10.67 -8.98 21.88
CA LEU A 51 -10.08 -8.33 20.72
C LEU A 51 -9.76 -9.30 19.59
N GLY A 52 -9.57 -10.59 19.83
CA GLY A 52 -9.29 -11.57 18.78
C GLY A 52 -10.39 -11.65 17.72
N LEU A 53 -11.66 -11.68 18.15
CA LEU A 53 -12.80 -11.72 17.24
C LEU A 53 -12.98 -10.40 16.50
N PHE A 54 -12.85 -9.28 17.22
CA PHE A 54 -12.91 -7.95 16.62
C PHE A 54 -11.76 -7.73 15.62
N SER A 55 -10.55 -8.17 15.94
CA SER A 55 -9.35 -8.08 15.10
C SER A 55 -9.54 -8.83 13.77
N HIS A 56 -10.11 -10.04 13.83
CA HIS A 56 -10.42 -10.82 12.63
C HIS A 56 -11.48 -10.10 11.77
N PHE A 57 -12.56 -9.63 12.38
CA PHE A 57 -13.59 -8.85 11.69
C PHE A 57 -12.99 -7.57 11.05
N PHE A 58 -12.18 -6.84 11.81
CA PHE A 58 -11.57 -5.58 11.39
C PHE A 58 -10.66 -5.78 10.18
N ILE A 59 -9.77 -6.79 10.20
CA ILE A 59 -8.82 -7.02 9.12
C ILE A 59 -9.47 -7.68 7.89
N ASP A 60 -10.22 -8.76 8.11
CA ASP A 60 -10.66 -9.62 7.01
C ASP A 60 -11.96 -9.16 6.37
N GLN A 61 -12.77 -8.38 7.10
CA GLN A 61 -14.02 -7.84 6.57
C GLN A 61 -13.95 -6.33 6.39
N LEU A 62 -13.74 -5.57 7.47
CA LEU A 62 -13.90 -4.12 7.41
C LEU A 62 -12.80 -3.48 6.55
N LEU A 63 -11.53 -3.67 6.92
CA LEU A 63 -10.37 -3.15 6.21
C LEU A 63 -10.34 -3.63 4.76
N HIS A 64 -10.65 -4.91 4.53
CA HIS A 64 -10.71 -5.46 3.18
C HIS A 64 -11.68 -4.70 2.27
N ASN A 65 -12.88 -4.39 2.77
CA ASN A 65 -13.88 -3.72 1.95
C ASN A 65 -13.67 -2.21 1.87
N VAL A 66 -13.16 -1.56 2.91
CA VAL A 66 -12.80 -0.12 2.88
C VAL A 66 -11.70 0.17 1.85
N ILE A 67 -10.77 -0.77 1.64
CA ILE A 67 -9.75 -0.65 0.59
C ILE A 67 -10.34 -0.84 -0.82
N ARG A 68 -11.37 -1.68 -0.97
CA ARG A 68 -11.88 -2.12 -2.29
C ARG A 68 -13.04 -1.29 -2.82
N HIS A 69 -13.83 -0.68 -1.95
CA HIS A 69 -15.09 -0.04 -2.30
C HIS A 69 -15.18 1.37 -1.70
N ASN A 70 -15.87 2.27 -2.40
CA ASN A 70 -16.27 3.54 -1.81
C ASN A 70 -17.24 3.29 -0.65
N CYS A 71 -17.07 4.07 0.41
CA CYS A 71 -17.84 3.94 1.64
C CYS A 71 -18.40 5.30 2.04
N ASP A 72 -19.65 5.31 2.48
CA ASP A 72 -20.28 6.43 3.17
C ASP A 72 -20.19 6.18 4.68
N ILE A 73 -19.52 7.09 5.39
CA ILE A 73 -19.35 7.03 6.84
C ILE A 73 -20.28 8.04 7.49
N PHE A 74 -21.07 7.59 8.47
CA PHE A 74 -21.97 8.44 9.24
C PHE A 74 -22.14 7.90 10.66
N THR A 75 -22.37 8.81 11.61
CA THR A 75 -22.64 8.46 13.01
C THR A 75 -24.11 8.69 13.31
N GLU A 76 -24.73 7.74 13.98
CA GLU A 76 -26.09 7.87 14.52
C GLU A 76 -26.03 7.86 16.04
N ASP A 77 -26.56 8.91 16.65
CA ASP A 77 -26.74 8.99 18.09
C ASP A 77 -28.12 8.45 18.44
N HIS A 78 -28.16 7.24 19.00
CA HIS A 78 -29.36 6.67 19.59
C HIS A 78 -29.36 6.89 21.11
N ILE A 79 -30.53 6.84 21.74
CA ILE A 79 -30.64 7.07 23.19
C ILE A 79 -29.75 6.06 23.93
N GLY A 80 -28.63 6.53 24.47
CA GLY A 80 -27.66 5.73 25.22
C GLY A 80 -26.55 5.09 24.39
N ALA A 81 -26.58 5.15 23.05
CA ALA A 81 -25.58 4.49 22.20
C ALA A 81 -25.12 5.36 21.03
N ILE A 82 -23.81 5.35 20.77
CA ILE A 82 -23.22 5.97 19.57
C ILE A 82 -22.93 4.86 18.56
N ILE A 83 -23.50 4.96 17.36
CA ILE A 83 -23.32 3.97 16.30
C ILE A 83 -22.57 4.60 15.14
N PHE A 84 -21.37 4.12 14.87
CA PHE A 84 -20.56 4.49 13.71
C PHE A 84 -20.82 3.52 12.57
N ASN A 85 -21.45 4.02 11.51
CA ASN A 85 -21.86 3.24 10.36
C ASN A 85 -20.95 3.48 9.16
N ILE A 86 -20.58 2.40 8.49
CA ILE A 86 -19.75 2.37 7.30
C ILE A 86 -20.54 1.62 6.25
N LYS A 87 -21.16 2.36 5.33
CA LYS A 87 -22.02 1.82 4.29
C LYS A 87 -21.25 1.76 2.98
N ILE A 88 -21.15 0.55 2.42
CA ILE A 88 -20.55 0.28 1.12
C ILE A 88 -21.67 0.08 0.11
N ASP A 89 -21.61 0.84 -0.99
CA ASP A 89 -22.44 0.59 -2.15
C ASP A 89 -21.73 -0.44 -3.06
N LEU A 90 -22.35 -1.60 -3.26
CA LEU A 90 -21.80 -2.65 -4.13
C LEU A 90 -22.09 -2.39 -5.62
N ASN A 91 -22.99 -1.47 -5.94
CA ASN A 91 -23.23 -1.07 -7.33
C ASN A 91 -22.16 -0.10 -7.83
N ASP A 92 -21.40 0.54 -6.92
CA ASP A 92 -20.27 1.35 -7.32
C ASP A 92 -19.09 0.47 -7.72
N THR A 93 -18.82 0.45 -9.02
CA THR A 93 -17.69 -0.28 -9.60
C THR A 93 -16.39 0.52 -9.57
N LYS A 94 -16.45 1.80 -9.16
CA LYS A 94 -15.26 2.63 -9.04
C LYS A 94 -14.51 2.26 -7.76
N LYS A 95 -13.20 2.05 -7.90
CA LYS A 95 -12.32 1.90 -6.74
C LYS A 95 -12.13 3.24 -6.04
N PRO A 96 -12.04 3.26 -4.70
CA PRO A 96 -11.69 4.47 -3.97
C PRO A 96 -10.26 4.90 -4.30
N ASN A 97 -10.00 6.20 -4.24
CA ASN A 97 -8.64 6.74 -4.34
C ASN A 97 -7.94 6.66 -2.96
N TYR A 98 -6.62 6.83 -2.93
CA TYR A 98 -5.82 6.75 -1.70
C TYR A 98 -6.29 7.69 -0.60
N GLN A 99 -6.61 8.93 -0.96
CA GLN A 99 -7.08 9.93 -0.01
C GLN A 99 -8.39 9.49 0.63
N THR A 100 -9.34 8.97 -0.15
CA THR A 100 -10.60 8.42 0.37
C THR A 100 -10.35 7.21 1.28
N ILE A 101 -9.47 6.27 0.90
CA ILE A 101 -9.14 5.11 1.74
C ILE A 101 -8.55 5.57 3.07
N PHE A 102 -7.53 6.43 3.04
CA PHE A 102 -6.86 6.89 4.25
C PHE A 102 -7.78 7.75 5.12
N ASN A 103 -8.59 8.64 4.54
CA ASN A 103 -9.58 9.40 5.30
C ASN A 103 -10.61 8.49 5.98
N ASN A 104 -11.10 7.46 5.28
CA ASN A 104 -12.04 6.50 5.85
C ASN A 104 -11.40 5.72 7.01
N LEU A 105 -10.15 5.27 6.86
CA LEU A 105 -9.41 4.58 7.92
C LEU A 105 -9.13 5.51 9.10
N THR A 106 -8.73 6.75 8.86
CA THR A 106 -8.56 7.79 9.87
C THR A 106 -9.84 7.96 10.67
N ALA A 107 -10.99 8.12 10.01
CA ALA A 107 -12.28 8.28 10.70
C ALA A 107 -12.63 7.07 11.59
N ILE A 108 -12.35 5.85 11.12
CA ILE A 108 -12.55 4.63 11.90
C ILE A 108 -11.67 4.62 13.16
N PHE A 109 -10.37 4.93 13.01
CA PHE A 109 -9.44 4.97 14.14
C PHE A 109 -9.75 6.11 15.11
N GLU A 110 -10.18 7.28 14.62
CA GLU A 110 -10.64 8.39 15.45
C GLU A 110 -11.89 8.03 16.24
N PHE A 111 -12.85 7.33 15.62
CA PHE A 111 -14.02 6.81 16.34
C PHE A 111 -13.61 5.85 17.46
N LEU A 112 -12.75 4.86 17.17
CA LEU A 112 -12.26 3.93 18.19
C LEU A 112 -11.46 4.65 19.28
N HIS A 113 -10.65 5.64 18.93
CA HIS A 113 -9.86 6.40 19.90
C HIS A 113 -10.72 7.31 20.78
N SER A 114 -11.70 8.00 20.21
CA SER A 114 -12.57 8.91 20.95
C SER A 114 -13.53 8.16 21.90
N THR A 115 -13.98 6.96 21.51
CA THR A 115 -14.94 6.17 22.30
C THR A 115 -14.28 5.21 23.27
N LEU A 116 -13.20 4.53 22.87
CA LEU A 116 -12.54 3.49 23.66
C LEU A 116 -11.12 3.88 24.11
N GLY A 117 -10.56 4.99 23.66
CA GLY A 117 -9.16 5.42 23.88
C GLY A 117 -8.77 5.80 25.30
N SER A 118 -9.50 5.33 26.31
CA SER A 118 -9.15 5.47 27.71
C SER A 118 -7.77 4.83 28.01
N GLN A 119 -7.08 5.41 28.99
CA GLN A 119 -5.80 4.87 29.47
C GLN A 119 -6.05 3.72 30.46
N PHE A 120 -5.29 2.64 30.27
CA PHE A 120 -5.17 1.52 31.20
C PHE A 120 -4.22 1.88 32.37
N ASP A 121 -4.20 1.04 33.41
CA ASP A 121 -3.42 1.30 34.63
C ASP A 121 -1.89 1.26 34.42
N ASN A 122 -1.42 0.63 33.35
CA ASN A 122 -0.01 0.64 32.94
C ASN A 122 0.37 1.85 32.05
N GLY A 123 -0.55 2.80 31.85
CA GLY A 123 -0.35 3.99 31.01
C GLY A 123 -0.53 3.76 29.50
N LYS A 124 -0.80 2.53 29.05
CA LYS A 124 -1.13 2.25 27.64
C LYS A 124 -2.55 2.72 27.33
N LYS A 125 -2.79 3.15 26.10
CA LYS A 125 -4.14 3.41 25.57
C LYS A 125 -4.74 2.16 24.93
N PHE A 126 -6.07 2.12 24.79
CA PHE A 126 -6.77 1.07 24.04
C PHE A 126 -6.17 0.80 22.65
N ILE A 127 -5.86 1.86 21.89
CA ILE A 127 -5.28 1.73 20.55
C ILE A 127 -3.92 1.01 20.57
N GLU A 128 -3.10 1.21 21.60
CA GLU A 128 -1.80 0.55 21.72
C GLU A 128 -1.98 -0.97 21.90
N VAL A 129 -2.92 -1.38 22.75
CA VAL A 129 -3.24 -2.80 22.99
C VAL A 129 -3.92 -3.42 21.78
N PHE A 130 -4.82 -2.68 21.10
CA PHE A 130 -5.42 -3.15 19.87
C PHE A 130 -4.37 -3.33 18.77
N ALA A 131 -3.42 -2.40 18.65
CA ALA A 131 -2.33 -2.49 17.70
C ALA A 131 -1.48 -3.75 17.92
N GLU A 132 -1.20 -4.15 19.15
CA GLU A 132 -0.46 -5.41 19.45
C GLU A 132 -1.12 -6.64 18.81
N SER A 133 -2.45 -6.62 18.62
CA SER A 133 -3.20 -7.73 18.01
C SER A 133 -3.24 -7.69 16.48
N ILE A 134 -3.20 -6.51 15.86
CA ILE A 134 -3.47 -6.35 14.42
C ILE A 134 -2.34 -5.76 13.59
N ARG A 135 -1.33 -5.13 14.19
CA ARG A 135 -0.35 -4.27 13.52
C ARG A 135 0.29 -4.91 12.28
N ASP A 136 0.83 -6.11 12.42
CA ASP A 136 1.50 -6.80 11.31
C ASP A 136 0.54 -7.12 10.16
N LYS A 137 -0.64 -7.67 10.49
CA LYS A 137 -1.67 -7.99 9.49
C LYS A 137 -2.23 -6.73 8.82
N PHE A 138 -2.41 -5.66 9.60
CA PHE A 138 -2.86 -4.36 9.13
C PHE A 138 -1.88 -3.78 8.11
N PHE A 139 -0.60 -3.65 8.47
CA PHE A 139 0.40 -3.09 7.56
C PHE A 139 0.59 -3.97 6.32
N ASN A 140 0.63 -5.30 6.47
CA ASN A 140 0.71 -6.20 5.34
C ASN A 140 -0.47 -6.00 4.37
N LYS A 141 -1.70 -5.89 4.90
CA LYS A 141 -2.88 -5.68 4.06
C LYS A 141 -2.90 -4.31 3.39
N ILE A 142 -2.51 -3.24 4.10
CA ILE A 142 -2.36 -1.91 3.50
C ILE A 142 -1.29 -1.91 2.40
N ILE A 143 -0.15 -2.55 2.66
CA ILE A 143 0.96 -2.59 1.70
C ILE A 143 0.57 -3.40 0.46
N GLU A 144 0.03 -4.60 0.62
CA GLU A 144 -0.31 -5.46 -0.51
C GLU A 144 -1.55 -4.96 -1.26
N ASP A 145 -2.67 -4.71 -0.55
CA ASP A 145 -3.96 -4.47 -1.18
C ASP A 145 -4.18 -3.01 -1.59
N CYS A 146 -3.48 -2.05 -0.96
CA CYS A 146 -3.64 -0.62 -1.24
C CYS A 146 -2.41 -0.03 -1.94
N ILE A 147 -1.23 -0.12 -1.32
CA ILE A 147 -0.01 0.55 -1.77
C ILE A 147 0.55 -0.13 -3.03
N ARG A 148 0.80 -1.44 -3.02
CA ARG A 148 1.47 -2.14 -4.13
C ARG A 148 0.66 -2.16 -5.42
N ILE A 149 -0.65 -2.45 -5.32
CA ILE A 149 -1.55 -2.59 -6.48
C ILE A 149 -1.76 -1.26 -7.19
N ASN A 150 -1.91 -0.16 -6.45
CA ASN A 150 -2.28 1.13 -7.04
C ASN A 150 -1.10 2.12 -7.09
N LEU A 151 0.11 1.71 -6.65
CA LEU A 151 1.28 2.54 -6.88
C LEU A 151 1.39 2.74 -8.39
N PRO A 152 1.63 3.96 -8.86
CA PRO A 152 1.82 4.28 -10.26
C PRO A 152 2.72 3.23 -10.95
N SER A 153 2.22 2.65 -12.05
CA SER A 153 3.06 1.93 -12.99
C SER A 153 4.08 2.93 -13.56
N CYS A 154 5.22 2.46 -14.06
CA CYS A 154 6.31 3.33 -14.53
C CYS A 154 5.91 4.40 -15.57
N ASP A 155 4.74 4.26 -16.19
CA ASP A 155 4.19 5.17 -17.20
C ASP A 155 3.45 6.38 -16.60
N SER A 156 3.20 6.37 -15.29
CA SER A 156 2.49 7.47 -14.63
C SER A 156 3.45 8.50 -14.06
N SER A 157 3.04 9.76 -14.13
CA SER A 157 3.92 10.89 -13.85
C SER A 157 4.42 10.85 -12.40
N TYR A 158 5.69 11.22 -12.21
CA TYR A 158 6.31 11.43 -10.89
C TYR A 158 5.42 12.23 -9.93
N GLN A 159 4.63 13.17 -10.45
CA GLN A 159 3.70 13.99 -9.68
C GLN A 159 2.57 13.18 -9.04
N ASN A 160 2.02 12.19 -9.74
CA ASN A 160 0.98 11.32 -9.18
C ASN A 160 1.54 10.50 -8.02
N TYR A 161 2.78 10.00 -8.16
CA TYR A 161 3.44 9.29 -7.08
C TYR A 161 3.70 10.18 -5.87
N LYS A 162 4.17 11.41 -6.10
CA LYS A 162 4.40 12.39 -5.04
C LYS A 162 3.14 12.70 -4.24
N ASN A 163 2.00 12.86 -4.90
CA ASN A 163 0.72 13.08 -4.22
C ASN A 163 0.32 11.89 -3.35
N ILE A 164 0.49 10.66 -3.85
CA ILE A 164 0.21 9.44 -3.07
C ILE A 164 1.12 9.35 -1.84
N VAL A 165 2.40 9.69 -1.99
CA VAL A 165 3.35 9.70 -0.86
C VAL A 165 2.97 10.73 0.20
N VAL A 166 2.50 11.93 -0.20
CA VAL A 166 2.04 12.94 0.77
C VAL A 166 0.85 12.43 1.58
N GLU A 167 -0.14 11.83 0.94
CA GLU A 167 -1.30 11.25 1.63
C GLU A 167 -0.87 10.08 2.54
N LEU A 168 0.06 9.24 2.07
CA LEU A 168 0.61 8.13 2.86
C LEU A 168 1.42 8.62 4.07
N ASP A 169 2.22 9.67 3.92
CA ASP A 169 2.99 10.28 5.01
C ASP A 169 2.05 10.90 6.06
N SER A 170 1.01 11.60 5.62
CA SER A 170 -0.03 12.14 6.50
C SER A 170 -0.71 11.03 7.32
N PHE A 171 -1.13 9.95 6.65
CA PHE A 171 -1.73 8.80 7.33
C PHE A 171 -0.75 8.09 8.27
N ASN A 172 0.51 7.96 7.89
CA ASN A 172 1.54 7.36 8.73
C ASN A 172 1.79 8.18 10.00
N LYS A 173 1.88 9.51 9.89
CA LYS A 173 1.99 10.42 11.03
C LYS A 173 0.79 10.28 11.98
N PHE A 174 -0.41 10.21 11.43
CA PHE A 174 -1.62 9.96 12.22
C PHE A 174 -1.55 8.65 13.02
N LEU A 175 -1.08 7.55 12.41
CA LEU A 175 -0.91 6.27 13.12
C LEU A 175 0.16 6.36 14.22
N ILE A 176 1.22 7.11 14.01
CA ILE A 176 2.28 7.36 15.00
C ILE A 176 1.74 8.19 16.17
N ASP A 177 0.99 9.25 15.88
CA ASP A 177 0.40 10.15 16.90
C ASP A 177 -0.63 9.41 17.77
N LEU A 178 -1.39 8.48 17.19
CA LEU A 178 -2.28 7.57 17.92
C LEU A 178 -1.54 6.49 18.73
N LYS A 179 -0.21 6.39 18.59
CA LYS A 179 0.62 5.31 19.14
C LYS A 179 0.23 3.92 18.63
N PHE A 180 -0.31 3.84 17.42
CA PHE A 180 -0.55 2.54 16.77
C PHE A 180 0.78 1.85 16.40
N VAL A 181 1.79 2.64 16.06
CA VAL A 181 3.15 2.19 15.78
C VAL A 181 4.17 3.25 16.22
N ASP A 182 5.35 2.82 16.62
CA ASP A 182 6.45 3.75 16.91
C ASP A 182 7.00 4.37 15.61
N ALA A 183 7.51 5.59 15.72
CA ALA A 183 7.94 6.39 14.57
C ALA A 183 9.03 5.72 13.73
N ASP A 184 9.93 4.95 14.36
CA ASP A 184 11.02 4.23 13.71
C ASP A 184 10.61 2.84 13.20
N GLN A 185 9.53 2.27 13.74
CA GLN A 185 9.07 0.92 13.42
C GLN A 185 8.02 0.86 12.30
N SER A 186 7.47 1.99 11.87
CA SER A 186 6.45 1.98 10.82
C SER A 186 6.99 1.42 9.50
N PRO A 187 6.39 0.33 8.97
CA PRO A 187 6.76 -0.21 7.65
C PRO A 187 6.49 0.78 6.52
N LEU A 188 5.59 1.75 6.73
CA LEU A 188 5.22 2.76 5.74
C LEU A 188 6.35 3.77 5.49
N ASN A 189 7.26 3.96 6.46
CA ASN A 189 8.42 4.84 6.31
C ASN A 189 9.29 4.51 5.09
N LYS A 190 9.37 3.23 4.71
CA LYS A 190 10.14 2.79 3.53
C LYS A 190 9.55 3.32 2.22
N TYR A 191 8.24 3.57 2.19
CA TYR A 191 7.53 4.09 1.03
C TYR A 191 7.48 5.62 1.00
N VAL A 192 7.57 6.25 2.18
CA VAL A 192 7.58 7.69 2.34
C VAL A 192 8.98 8.28 2.14
N ASN A 193 9.98 7.73 2.85
CA ASN A 193 11.31 8.32 2.93
C ASN A 193 12.15 8.09 1.67
N ASP A 194 11.83 7.07 0.87
CA ASP A 194 12.61 6.69 -0.30
C ASP A 194 11.78 6.75 -1.60
N THR A 195 11.09 7.87 -1.77
CA THR A 195 10.22 8.12 -2.93
C THR A 195 10.98 7.91 -4.25
N GLU A 196 12.21 8.41 -4.35
CA GLU A 196 13.00 8.27 -5.58
C GLU A 196 13.48 6.84 -5.80
N CYS A 197 14.11 6.15 -4.84
CA CYS A 197 14.54 4.78 -5.11
C CYS A 197 13.36 3.83 -5.27
N VAL A 198 12.22 4.03 -4.59
CA VAL A 198 11.03 3.19 -4.82
C VAL A 198 10.54 3.35 -6.26
N LEU A 199 10.51 4.56 -6.80
CA LEU A 199 10.14 4.80 -8.19
C LEU A 199 11.16 4.21 -9.16
N TYR A 200 12.46 4.41 -8.91
CA TYR A 200 13.53 3.88 -9.76
C TYR A 200 13.57 2.35 -9.74
N ASN A 201 13.46 1.72 -8.57
CA ASN A 201 13.39 0.26 -8.43
C ASN A 201 12.20 -0.31 -9.20
N LYS A 202 11.03 0.35 -9.14
CA LYS A 202 9.89 -0.06 -9.97
C LYS A 202 10.13 0.11 -11.46
N LYS A 203 10.78 1.20 -11.89
CA LYS A 203 11.21 1.38 -13.29
C LYS A 203 12.13 0.25 -13.73
N CYS A 204 13.10 -0.12 -12.91
CA CYS A 204 13.98 -1.24 -13.17
C CYS A 204 13.23 -2.59 -13.23
N ASP A 205 12.32 -2.84 -12.29
CA ASP A 205 11.53 -4.09 -12.25
C ASP A 205 10.63 -4.24 -13.48
N LYS A 206 9.96 -3.16 -13.90
CA LYS A 206 9.14 -3.16 -15.12
C LYS A 206 10.01 -3.36 -16.36
N LEU A 207 11.11 -2.61 -16.50
CA LEU A 207 12.04 -2.80 -17.61
C LEU A 207 12.54 -4.25 -17.68
N LEU A 208 12.91 -4.84 -16.55
CA LEU A 208 13.32 -6.24 -16.48
C LEU A 208 12.20 -7.20 -16.89
N TYR A 209 10.96 -6.94 -16.47
CA TYR A 209 9.79 -7.73 -16.87
C TYR A 209 9.52 -7.63 -18.38
N ASP A 210 9.54 -6.43 -18.95
CA ASP A 210 9.28 -6.19 -20.37
C ASP A 210 10.38 -6.81 -21.24
N VAL A 211 11.65 -6.67 -20.83
CA VAL A 211 12.80 -7.33 -21.48
C VAL A 211 12.65 -8.85 -21.42
N ARG A 212 12.32 -9.43 -20.25
CA ARG A 212 12.11 -10.88 -20.13
C ARG A 212 10.94 -11.37 -20.99
N THR A 213 9.88 -10.59 -21.10
CA THR A 213 8.72 -10.91 -21.95
C THR A 213 9.15 -10.94 -23.42
N LEU A 214 9.87 -9.91 -23.89
CA LEU A 214 10.41 -9.87 -25.26
C LEU A 214 11.44 -10.98 -25.54
N LEU A 215 12.22 -11.39 -24.55
CA LEU A 215 13.16 -12.51 -24.69
C LEU A 215 12.45 -13.87 -24.74
N ASN A 216 11.29 -13.99 -24.09
CA ASN A 216 10.46 -15.19 -24.10
C ASN A 216 9.55 -15.27 -25.34
N GLU A 217 9.32 -14.16 -26.04
CA GLU A 217 8.68 -14.16 -27.36
C GLU A 217 9.56 -14.92 -28.37
N SER A 218 8.92 -15.73 -29.23
CA SER A 218 9.60 -16.53 -30.25
C SER A 218 10.62 -15.71 -31.06
N LEU A 219 11.84 -16.24 -31.21
CA LEU A 219 12.91 -15.69 -32.06
C LEU A 219 12.54 -15.60 -33.56
N SER A 220 11.40 -16.18 -33.96
CA SER A 220 10.87 -16.08 -35.33
C SER A 220 10.26 -14.71 -35.67
N SER A 221 10.27 -13.75 -34.74
CA SER A 221 9.63 -12.43 -34.84
C SER A 221 10.34 -11.41 -35.78
N GLY A 222 11.17 -11.89 -36.71
CA GLY A 222 11.79 -11.06 -37.76
C GLY A 222 13.17 -10.50 -37.40
N THR A 223 13.99 -10.29 -38.42
CA THR A 223 15.37 -9.77 -38.31
C THR A 223 15.51 -8.36 -38.88
N VAL A 224 16.37 -7.55 -38.29
CA VAL A 224 16.65 -6.17 -38.71
C VAL A 224 18.17 -5.96 -38.83
N ILE A 225 18.61 -5.24 -39.85
CA ILE A 225 20.02 -4.87 -40.03
C ILE A 225 20.29 -3.58 -39.24
N VAL A 226 21.35 -3.58 -38.43
CA VAL A 226 21.84 -2.42 -37.66
C VAL A 226 23.31 -2.16 -37.96
N GLY A 227 23.78 -0.94 -37.68
CA GLY A 227 25.16 -0.49 -37.97
C GLY A 227 25.23 0.55 -39.10
N THR A 228 26.29 1.35 -39.10
CA THR A 228 26.54 2.39 -40.12
C THR A 228 27.59 1.90 -41.12
N VAL A 229 27.40 2.20 -42.41
CA VAL A 229 28.49 2.09 -43.39
C VAL A 229 29.20 3.40 -43.42
N LYS A 230 30.49 3.40 -43.04
CA LYS A 230 31.41 4.36 -43.61
C LYS A 230 31.87 3.79 -44.94
N GLU A 231 31.59 4.52 -46.02
CA GLU A 231 32.36 4.38 -47.25
C GLU A 231 33.76 4.93 -46.96
N THR A 232 34.57 4.16 -46.25
CA THR A 232 36.02 4.37 -46.23
C THR A 232 36.63 3.22 -46.98
N VAL A 233 37.13 3.55 -48.17
CA VAL A 233 37.92 2.69 -49.04
C VAL A 233 39.01 2.03 -48.20
N ASN A 234 38.95 0.70 -48.13
CA ASN A 234 39.97 -0.21 -47.61
C ASN A 234 40.69 0.28 -46.35
N ASP A 235 40.12 -0.03 -45.18
CA ASP A 235 40.96 -0.49 -44.08
C ASP A 235 40.17 -1.53 -43.28
N SER A 236 40.78 -2.70 -43.13
CA SER A 236 40.33 -3.75 -42.23
C SER A 236 40.47 -3.27 -40.79
N ILE A 237 39.41 -2.73 -40.21
CA ILE A 237 39.36 -2.19 -38.82
C ILE A 237 39.48 -3.30 -37.74
N LEU A 238 39.82 -4.55 -38.10
CA LEU A 238 39.99 -5.67 -37.17
C LEU A 238 41.34 -6.38 -37.31
N ASP A 239 42.41 -5.67 -37.68
CA ASP A 239 43.76 -6.19 -37.49
C ASP A 239 44.20 -6.00 -36.03
N VAL A 240 43.89 -6.97 -35.19
CA VAL A 240 44.26 -7.02 -33.75
C VAL A 240 45.72 -7.47 -33.60
N SER A 241 46.64 -6.87 -34.36
CA SER A 241 48.08 -7.13 -34.26
C SER A 241 48.86 -5.98 -33.61
N SER A 242 48.30 -4.77 -33.54
CA SER A 242 48.93 -3.63 -32.88
C SER A 242 48.42 -3.45 -31.44
N LYS A 243 49.21 -3.94 -30.48
CA LYS A 243 48.96 -3.87 -29.02
C LYS A 243 49.04 -2.45 -28.39
N GLU A 244 48.89 -1.37 -29.15
CA GLU A 244 49.17 -0.01 -28.66
C GLU A 244 48.11 1.06 -28.98
N THR A 245 46.89 0.68 -29.36
CA THR A 245 45.80 1.67 -29.46
C THR A 245 45.08 1.81 -28.13
N LEU A 246 45.49 2.84 -27.37
CA LEU A 246 44.67 3.42 -26.30
C LEU A 246 43.26 3.68 -26.84
N TRP A 247 42.25 3.08 -26.19
CA TRP A 247 40.85 3.33 -26.50
C TRP A 247 40.53 4.80 -26.27
N ASP A 248 40.47 5.58 -27.34
CA ASP A 248 40.09 6.99 -27.30
C ASP A 248 38.57 7.09 -27.07
N LEU A 249 38.16 7.29 -25.82
CA LEU A 249 36.76 7.42 -25.42
C LEU A 249 36.02 8.59 -26.10
N ASN A 250 36.74 9.52 -26.74
CA ASN A 250 36.14 10.62 -27.49
C ASN A 250 35.83 10.26 -28.95
N LYS A 251 36.24 9.07 -29.43
CA LYS A 251 35.90 8.58 -30.77
C LYS A 251 34.75 7.57 -30.68
N PRO A 252 33.61 7.82 -31.36
CA PRO A 252 32.52 6.87 -31.38
C PRO A 252 32.97 5.56 -32.02
N LEU A 253 32.74 4.45 -31.32
CA LEU A 253 33.00 3.11 -31.83
C LEU A 253 31.94 2.77 -32.88
N PHE A 254 32.35 2.60 -34.14
CA PHE A 254 31.44 2.20 -35.21
C PHE A 254 31.40 0.68 -35.30
N LEU A 255 30.26 0.09 -34.96
CA LEU A 255 30.05 -1.35 -35.14
C LEU A 255 29.72 -1.64 -36.62
N PRO A 256 30.30 -2.70 -37.21
CA PRO A 256 29.99 -3.12 -38.57
C PRO A 256 28.53 -3.53 -38.70
N ARG A 257 28.00 -3.55 -39.94
CA ARG A 257 26.62 -3.99 -40.19
C ARG A 257 26.41 -5.42 -39.68
N CYS A 258 25.43 -5.61 -38.82
CA CYS A 258 25.04 -6.92 -38.33
C CYS A 258 23.52 -7.08 -38.35
N VAL A 259 23.07 -8.34 -38.37
CA VAL A 259 21.66 -8.70 -38.34
C VAL A 259 21.30 -9.04 -36.90
N ILE A 260 20.34 -8.31 -36.33
CA ILE A 260 19.79 -8.57 -35.00
C ILE A 260 18.32 -8.95 -35.10
N THR A 261 17.77 -9.58 -34.06
CA THR A 261 16.32 -9.81 -34.01
C THR A 261 15.59 -8.49 -33.72
N GLN A 262 14.33 -8.41 -34.15
CA GLN A 262 13.49 -7.24 -33.86
C GLN A 262 13.33 -7.01 -32.35
N ASN A 263 13.35 -8.07 -31.55
CA ASN A 263 13.26 -7.98 -30.08
C ASN A 263 14.51 -7.33 -29.48
N VAL A 264 15.72 -7.62 -29.98
CA VAL A 264 16.95 -6.92 -29.54
C VAL A 264 16.87 -5.43 -29.87
N LYS A 265 16.32 -5.06 -31.02
CA LYS A 265 16.12 -3.63 -31.37
C LYS A 265 15.15 -2.94 -30.42
N LYS A 266 14.02 -3.58 -30.09
CA LYS A 266 13.04 -3.06 -29.12
C LYS A 266 13.65 -2.90 -27.72
N VAL A 267 14.40 -3.89 -27.26
CA VAL A 267 15.11 -3.82 -25.96
C VAL A 267 16.10 -2.66 -25.94
N MET A 268 16.90 -2.48 -26.99
CA MET A 268 17.82 -1.34 -27.09
C MET A 268 17.10 0.01 -27.06
N THR A 269 15.95 0.14 -27.72
CA THR A 269 15.15 1.36 -27.66
C THR A 269 14.61 1.63 -26.26
N MET A 270 14.12 0.59 -25.56
CA MET A 270 13.63 0.71 -24.17
C MET A 270 14.71 1.09 -23.14
N ILE A 271 15.99 0.83 -23.42
CA ILE A 271 17.09 1.21 -22.52
C ILE A 271 17.50 2.69 -22.70
N VAL A 272 17.23 3.26 -23.88
CA VAL A 272 17.64 4.62 -24.25
C VAL A 272 16.58 5.67 -23.90
N GLU A 273 15.30 5.26 -23.80
CA GLU A 273 14.17 6.09 -23.36
C GLU A 273 14.07 6.19 -21.82
#